data_AF-A0A0Q4BQ29-F1
#
_entry.id   AF-A0A0Q4BQ29-F1
#
_cell.length_a   1.000
_cell.length_b   1.000
_cell.length_c   1.000
_cell.angle_alpha   90.00
_cell.angle_beta   90.00
_cell.angle_gamma   90.00
#
_symmetry.space_group_name_H-M   'P 1'
#
loop_
_entity.id
_entity.type
_entity.pdbx_description
1 polymer ?
#
loop_
_entity_poly.entity_id
_entity_poly.type
_entity_poly.pdbx_seq_one_letter_code
_entity_poly.pdbx_strand_id
1 'polypeptide(L)'
;MQITRITAAPWHEAPEARALLASIDVSDLSLHRPIVVMGDDCLHYTGDAVERLQDMRRDLIDGLFGCTYREAEASGRAHDYLDFEATQPRADDVLADVFGCPMRFGNIDPYDATRLMRHYGRLAA
;
A
#
# COMPACT_ATOMS: atom_id res chain seq x y z
N MET A 1 -3.02 29.31 -17.96
CA MET A 1 -2.20 28.12 -18.27
C MET A 1 -2.88 26.92 -17.65
N GLN A 2 -3.48 26.05 -18.47
CA GLN A 2 -3.92 24.73 -17.99
C GLN A 2 -2.68 23.85 -17.92
N ILE A 3 -2.25 23.49 -16.71
CA ILE A 3 -1.27 22.43 -16.51
C ILE A 3 -2.00 21.14 -16.87
N THR A 4 -1.70 20.58 -18.03
CA THR A 4 -2.11 19.23 -18.39
C THR A 4 -1.47 18.31 -17.34
N ARG A 5 -2.24 17.92 -16.32
CA ARG A 5 -1.83 16.81 -15.44
C ARG A 5 -1.69 15.62 -16.36
N ILE A 6 -0.45 15.26 -16.71
CA ILE A 6 -0.15 13.92 -17.17
C ILE A 6 -0.52 13.06 -15.97
N THR A 7 -1.72 12.51 -15.98
CA THR A 7 -2.14 11.52 -15.01
C THR A 7 -1.34 10.28 -15.37
N ALA A 8 -0.12 10.19 -14.84
CA ALA A 8 0.61 8.94 -14.85
C ALA A 8 -0.32 7.88 -14.27
N ALA A 9 -0.37 6.72 -14.93
CA ALA A 9 -1.12 5.60 -14.41
C ALA A 9 -0.67 5.34 -12.95
N PRO A 10 -1.60 5.04 -12.03
CA PRO A 10 -1.25 4.66 -10.67
C PRO A 10 -0.16 3.58 -10.66
N TRP A 11 0.77 3.65 -9.70
CA TRP A 11 1.90 2.71 -9.62
C TRP A 11 1.48 1.22 -9.68
N HIS A 12 0.33 0.88 -9.10
CA HIS A 12 -0.18 -0.50 -9.05
C HIS A 12 -0.68 -1.02 -10.40
N GLU A 13 -0.87 -0.15 -11.40
CA GLU A 13 -1.20 -0.53 -12.78
C GLU A 13 0.04 -0.87 -13.61
N ALA A 14 1.24 -0.56 -13.12
CA ALA A 14 2.49 -0.94 -13.77
C ALA A 14 2.58 -2.48 -13.94
N PRO A 15 3.10 -3.01 -15.06
CA PRO A 15 3.11 -4.45 -15.33
C PRO A 15 3.74 -5.29 -14.21
N GLU A 16 4.81 -4.78 -13.61
CA GLU A 16 5.54 -5.45 -12.53
C GLU A 16 4.72 -5.49 -11.23
N ALA A 17 4.08 -4.38 -10.87
CA ALA A 17 3.20 -4.31 -9.70
C ALA A 17 1.97 -5.20 -9.87
N ARG A 18 1.38 -5.24 -11.09
CA ARG A 18 0.27 -6.14 -11.42
C ARG A 18 0.68 -7.61 -11.34
N ALA A 19 1.87 -7.96 -11.83
CA ALA A 19 2.37 -9.32 -11.75
C ALA A 19 2.59 -9.75 -10.30
N LEU A 20 3.15 -8.86 -9.47
CA LEU A 20 3.31 -9.13 -8.04
C LEU A 20 1.95 -9.30 -7.37
N LEU A 21 1.01 -8.36 -7.54
CA LEU A 21 -0.33 -8.43 -6.95
C LEU A 21 -1.07 -9.72 -7.34
N ALA A 22 -0.97 -10.14 -8.60
CA ALA A 22 -1.58 -11.38 -9.07
C ALA A 22 -0.93 -12.66 -8.49
N SER A 23 0.28 -12.55 -7.93
CA SER A 23 0.99 -13.68 -7.31
C SER A 23 0.76 -13.83 -5.81
N ILE A 24 0.15 -12.83 -5.17
CA ILE A 24 -0.10 -12.84 -3.72
C ILE A 24 -1.31 -13.74 -3.43
N ASP A 25 -1.15 -14.70 -2.54
CA ASP A 25 -2.26 -15.44 -1.94
C ASP A 25 -2.67 -14.80 -0.60
N VAL A 26 -3.93 -14.98 -0.19
CA VAL A 26 -4.40 -14.51 1.11
C VAL A 26 -3.60 -15.11 2.29
N SER A 27 -2.98 -16.27 2.08
CA SER A 27 -2.12 -16.93 3.07
C SER A 27 -0.77 -16.22 3.28
N ASP A 28 -0.32 -15.44 2.30
CA ASP A 28 0.92 -14.64 2.39
C ASP A 28 0.72 -13.37 3.22
N LEU A 29 -0.53 -13.02 3.49
CA LEU A 29 -0.91 -11.81 4.22
C LEU A 29 -1.21 -12.13 5.69
N SER A 30 -0.76 -11.23 6.55
CA SER A 30 -1.18 -11.17 7.95
C SER A 30 -1.70 -9.77 8.27
N LEU A 31 -2.51 -9.66 9.31
CA LEU A 31 -2.95 -8.37 9.84
C LEU A 31 -2.18 -8.07 11.11
N HIS A 32 -1.75 -6.82 11.25
CA HIS A 32 -1.14 -6.32 12.47
C HIS A 32 -1.78 -5.00 12.87
N ARG A 33 -1.73 -4.70 14.17
CA ARG A 33 -2.13 -3.42 14.72
C ARG A 33 -0.85 -2.65 15.06
N PRO A 34 -0.49 -1.60 14.32
CA PRO A 34 0.65 -0.77 14.67
C PRO A 34 0.39 -0.09 16.02
N ILE A 35 1.41 -0.07 16.88
CA ILE A 35 1.32 0.66 18.16
C ILE A 35 1.53 2.14 17.84
N VAL A 36 0.45 2.90 17.69
CA VAL A 36 0.51 4.35 17.45
C VAL A 36 0.14 5.10 18.74
N VAL A 37 1.00 6.02 19.18
CA VAL A 37 0.78 6.83 20.40
C VAL A 37 -0.30 7.91 20.19
N MET A 38 -0.62 8.24 18.93
CA MET A 38 -1.72 9.11 18.48
C MET A 38 -2.07 8.75 17.03
N GLY A 39 -3.25 8.18 16.77
CA GLY A 39 -3.75 7.86 15.42
C GLY A 39 -4.20 6.41 15.22
N ASP A 40 -5.13 6.22 14.28
CA ASP A 40 -5.85 5.02 13.86
C ASP A 40 -5.53 3.69 14.58
N ASP A 41 -6.48 3.23 15.42
CA ASP A 41 -6.51 1.87 15.99
C ASP A 41 -6.99 0.83 14.94
N CYS A 42 -6.39 0.91 13.75
CA CYS A 42 -6.79 0.12 12.59
C CYS A 42 -5.80 -1.03 12.34
N LEU A 43 -6.32 -2.10 11.74
CA LEU A 43 -5.50 -3.23 11.28
C LEU A 43 -4.90 -2.89 9.92
N HIS A 44 -3.65 -3.26 9.72
CA HIS A 44 -2.89 -3.07 8.49
C HIS A 44 -2.34 -4.39 7.97
N TYR A 45 -2.19 -4.52 6.66
CA TYR A 45 -1.54 -5.69 6.08
C TYR A 45 -0.05 -5.71 6.42
N THR A 46 0.49 -6.90 6.59
CA THR A 46 1.91 -7.16 6.79
C THR A 46 2.29 -8.53 6.22
N GLY A 47 3.59 -8.75 6.06
CA GLY A 47 4.20 -9.92 5.44
C GLY A 47 5.14 -9.52 4.29
N ASP A 48 6.01 -10.45 3.91
CA ASP A 48 7.07 -10.23 2.92
C ASP A 48 6.53 -9.70 1.58
N ALA A 49 5.35 -10.17 1.15
CA ALA A 49 4.70 -9.69 -0.06
C ALA A 49 4.29 -8.21 0.04
N VAL A 50 3.86 -7.76 1.23
CA VAL A 50 3.47 -6.37 1.49
C VAL A 50 4.70 -5.47 1.50
N GLU A 51 5.79 -5.90 2.15
CA GLU A 51 7.06 -5.17 2.15
C GLU A 51 7.60 -4.98 0.73
N ARG A 52 7.62 -6.05 -0.08
CA ARG A 52 8.02 -5.97 -1.48
C ARG A 52 7.14 -5.05 -2.31
N LEU A 53 5.83 -5.03 -2.04
CA LEU A 53 4.88 -4.14 -2.71
C LEU A 53 5.12 -2.67 -2.32
N GLN A 54 5.44 -2.40 -1.05
CA GLN A 54 5.78 -1.06 -0.56
C GLN A 54 7.11 -0.55 -1.16
N ASP A 55 8.11 -1.43 -1.25
CA ASP A 55 9.38 -1.10 -1.90
C ASP A 55 9.17 -0.77 -3.38
N MET A 56 8.42 -1.61 -4.09
CA MET A 56 8.10 -1.38 -5.50
C MET A 56 7.28 -0.10 -5.72
N ARG A 57 6.32 0.19 -4.84
CA ARG A 57 5.59 1.46 -4.84
C ARG A 57 6.57 2.63 -4.72
N ARG A 58 7.52 2.58 -3.78
CA ARG A 58 8.50 3.64 -3.60
C ARG A 58 9.38 3.82 -4.84
N ASP A 59 9.91 2.73 -5.41
CA ASP A 59 10.76 2.80 -6.60
C ASP A 59 10.01 3.39 -7.81
N LEU A 60 8.73 3.02 -7.98
CA LEU A 60 7.88 3.57 -9.04
C LEU A 60 7.54 5.03 -8.79
N ILE A 61 7.27 5.44 -7.54
CA ILE A 61 7.01 6.84 -7.19
C ILE A 61 8.25 7.69 -7.41
N ASP A 62 9.43 7.23 -6.99
CA ASP A 62 10.71 7.88 -7.24
C ASP A 62 10.93 8.08 -8.75
N GLY A 63 10.65 7.05 -9.55
CA GLY A 63 10.72 7.11 -11.01
C GLY A 63 9.72 8.09 -11.64
N LEU A 64 8.48 8.14 -11.13
CA LEU A 64 7.44 9.04 -11.63
C LEU A 64 7.68 10.51 -11.24
N PHE A 65 8.19 10.75 -10.02
CA PHE A 65 8.55 12.08 -9.56
C PHE A 65 9.85 12.59 -10.21
N GLY A 66 10.75 11.66 -10.55
CA GLY A 66 12.02 11.90 -11.25
C GLY A 66 13.24 11.99 -10.33
N CYS A 67 13.08 11.78 -9.03
CA CYS A 67 14.18 11.62 -8.07
C CYS A 67 13.69 10.93 -6.80
N THR A 68 14.64 10.49 -5.97
CA THR A 68 14.34 9.91 -4.66
C THR A 68 13.87 10.95 -3.65
N TYR A 69 13.16 10.53 -2.60
CA TYR A 69 12.81 11.41 -1.47
C TYR A 69 14.04 12.13 -0.89
N ARG A 70 15.18 11.43 -0.73
CA ARG A 70 16.40 12.00 -0.15
C ARG A 70 16.99 13.11 -1.03
N GLU A 71 16.92 12.96 -2.35
CA GLU A 71 17.36 13.98 -3.30
C GLU A 71 16.40 15.18 -3.32
N ALA A 72 15.09 14.92 -3.24
CA ALA A 72 14.08 15.95 -3.11
C ALA A 72 14.27 16.76 -1.82
N GLU A 73 14.54 16.09 -0.70
CA GLU A 73 14.85 16.71 0.59
C GLU A 73 16.10 17.58 0.53
N ALA A 74 17.20 17.05 -0.02
CA ALA A 74 18.44 17.81 -0.20
C ALA A 74 18.26 19.06 -1.08
N SER A 75 17.26 19.05 -1.96
CA SER A 75 16.93 20.16 -2.87
C SER A 75 15.83 21.09 -2.34
N GLY A 76 15.35 20.88 -1.11
CA GLY A 76 14.27 21.67 -0.50
C GLY A 76 12.86 21.40 -1.08
N ARG A 77 12.68 20.27 -1.78
CA ARG A 77 11.44 19.84 -2.45
C ARG A 77 10.77 18.65 -1.76
N ALA A 78 11.10 18.36 -0.50
CA ALA A 78 10.50 17.26 0.26
C ALA A 78 8.97 17.34 0.28
N HIS A 79 8.42 18.53 0.45
CA HIS A 79 6.96 18.75 0.45
C HIS A 79 6.32 18.39 -0.90
N ASP A 80 6.93 18.79 -2.02
CA ASP A 80 6.42 18.43 -3.36
C ASP A 80 6.40 16.91 -3.57
N TYR A 81 7.44 16.21 -3.09
CA TYR A 81 7.51 14.75 -3.15
C TYR A 81 6.39 14.12 -2.32
N LEU A 82 6.22 14.55 -1.06
CA LEU A 82 5.19 14.00 -0.16
C LEU A 82 3.77 14.28 -0.67
N ASP A 83 3.53 15.47 -1.22
CA ASP A 83 2.25 15.83 -1.84
C ASP A 83 1.99 14.94 -3.07
N PHE A 84 3.01 14.71 -3.90
CA PHE A 84 2.90 13.78 -5.03
C PHE A 84 2.62 12.35 -4.56
N GLU A 85 3.39 11.84 -3.59
CA GLU A 85 3.20 10.51 -3.00
C GLU A 85 1.79 10.34 -2.41
N ALA A 86 1.24 11.38 -1.77
CA ALA A 86 -0.11 11.35 -1.20
C ALA A 86 -1.22 11.28 -2.26
N THR A 87 -0.95 11.70 -3.51
CA THR A 87 -1.89 11.48 -4.62
C THR A 87 -1.90 10.04 -5.13
N GLN A 88 -0.92 9.23 -4.72
CA GLN A 88 -0.78 7.85 -5.16
C GLN A 88 -1.41 6.89 -4.14
N PRO A 89 -2.18 5.88 -4.59
CA PRO A 89 -2.77 4.89 -3.69
C PRO A 89 -1.75 4.24 -2.76
N ARG A 90 -2.12 3.92 -1.52
CA ARG A 90 -1.25 3.15 -0.62
C ARG A 90 -1.31 1.66 -0.98
N ALA A 91 -0.27 0.92 -0.60
CA ALA A 91 -0.24 -0.53 -0.75
C ALA A 91 -1.43 -1.19 -0.05
N ASP A 92 -1.77 -0.72 1.15
CA ASP A 92 -2.90 -1.22 1.92
C ASP A 92 -4.25 -0.99 1.22
N ASP A 93 -4.44 0.16 0.57
CA ASP A 93 -5.68 0.45 -0.16
C ASP A 93 -5.85 -0.51 -1.34
N VAL A 94 -4.76 -0.73 -2.09
CA VAL A 94 -4.74 -1.67 -3.23
C VAL A 94 -4.97 -3.11 -2.76
N LEU A 95 -4.37 -3.52 -1.66
CA LEU A 95 -4.59 -4.86 -1.08
C LEU A 95 -6.01 -5.00 -0.53
N ALA A 96 -6.59 -3.94 0.03
CA ALA A 96 -7.96 -3.94 0.53
C ALA A 96 -8.99 -4.12 -0.60
N ASP A 97 -8.72 -3.62 -1.80
CA ASP A 97 -9.56 -3.83 -2.98
C ASP A 97 -9.52 -5.29 -3.47
N VAL A 98 -8.40 -5.99 -3.29
CA VAL A 98 -8.20 -7.39 -3.74
C VAL A 98 -8.65 -8.39 -2.68
N PHE A 99 -8.25 -8.19 -1.42
CA PHE A 99 -8.41 -9.16 -0.32
C PHE A 99 -9.41 -8.72 0.75
N GLY A 100 -9.98 -7.52 0.60
CA GLY A 100 -11.02 -6.97 1.48
C GLY A 100 -10.48 -6.15 2.65
N CYS A 101 -11.05 -4.97 2.87
CA CYS A 101 -10.61 -4.00 3.88
C CYS A 101 -10.38 -4.59 5.30
N PRO A 102 -9.16 -4.47 5.87
CA PRO A 102 -8.83 -4.92 7.22
C PRO A 102 -9.68 -4.30 8.33
N MET A 103 -10.21 -3.09 8.13
CA MET A 103 -11.07 -2.41 9.12
C MET A 103 -12.35 -3.18 9.44
N ARG A 104 -12.77 -4.12 8.57
CA ARG A 104 -13.92 -4.99 8.83
C ARG A 104 -13.74 -5.90 10.05
N PHE A 105 -12.49 -6.10 10.48
CA PHE A 105 -12.13 -6.86 11.67
C PHE A 105 -11.83 -5.96 12.88
N GLY A 106 -12.30 -4.70 12.86
CA GLY A 106 -12.13 -3.74 13.94
C GLY A 106 -12.54 -4.33 15.30
N ASN A 107 -11.71 -4.10 16.32
CA ASN A 107 -11.83 -4.65 17.69
C ASN A 107 -11.51 -6.15 17.87
N ILE A 108 -11.06 -6.86 16.83
CA ILE A 108 -10.54 -8.23 16.96
C ILE A 108 -9.03 -8.17 17.20
N ASP A 109 -8.50 -9.13 17.94
CA ASP A 109 -7.05 -9.32 18.05
C ASP A 109 -6.43 -9.61 16.65
N PRO A 110 -5.24 -9.06 16.31
CA PRO A 110 -4.65 -9.25 14.99
C PRO A 110 -4.49 -10.71 14.55
N TYR A 111 -4.24 -11.63 15.49
CA TYR A 111 -4.11 -13.05 15.18
C TYR A 111 -5.46 -13.65 14.72
N ASP A 112 -6.52 -13.40 15.48
CA ASP A 112 -7.87 -13.89 15.14
C ASP A 112 -8.41 -13.20 13.88
N ALA A 113 -8.14 -11.91 13.71
CA ALA A 113 -8.47 -11.17 12.49
C ALA A 113 -7.79 -11.78 11.26
N THR A 114 -6.50 -12.12 11.36
CA THR A 114 -5.76 -12.79 10.28
C THR A 114 -6.38 -14.14 9.92
N ARG A 115 -6.76 -14.93 10.92
CA ARG A 115 -7.42 -16.23 10.69
C ARG A 115 -8.77 -16.07 9.99
N LEU A 116 -9.58 -15.11 10.41
CA LEU A 116 -10.87 -14.82 9.80
C LEU A 116 -10.72 -14.33 8.36
N MET A 117 -9.80 -13.39 8.11
CA MET A 117 -9.49 -12.90 6.77
C MET A 117 -9.12 -14.04 5.83
N ARG A 118 -8.19 -14.92 6.24
CA ARG A 118 -7.79 -16.10 5.43
C ARG A 118 -8.94 -17.06 5.20
N HIS A 119 -9.81 -17.27 6.19
CA HIS A 119 -10.99 -18.10 6.01
C HIS A 119 -11.95 -17.52 4.97
N TYR A 120 -12.27 -16.24 5.06
CA TYR A 120 -13.17 -15.57 4.10
C TYR A 120 -12.55 -15.46 2.70
N GLY A 121 -11.26 -15.17 2.59
CA GLY A 121 -10.56 -15.12 1.31
C GLY A 121 -10.61 -16.46 0.56
N ARG A 122 -10.49 -17.59 1.27
CA ARG A 122 -10.62 -18.93 0.67
C ARG A 122 -12.04 -19.30 0.25
N LEU A 123 -13.07 -18.72 0.87
CA LEU A 123 -14.45 -18.97 0.49
C LEU A 123 -14.88 -18.16 -0.74
N ALA A 124 -14.16 -17.08 -1.05
CA ALA A 124 -14.45 -16.19 -2.16
C ALA A 124 -13.69 -16.54 -3.46
N ALA A 125 -12.69 -17.43 -3.38
CA ALA A 125 -11.90 -17.95 -4.50
C ALA A 125 -12.51 -19.23 -5.09
#